data_AF-A0A6H1R5Q3-F1
#
_entry.id   AF-A0A6H1R5Q3-F1
#
_cell.length_a   1.000
_cell.length_b   1.000
_cell.length_c   1.000
_cell.angle_alpha   90.00
_cell.angle_beta   90.00
_cell.angle_gamma   90.00
#
_symmetry.space_group_name_H-M   'P 1'
#
loop_
_entity.id
_entity.type
_entity.pdbx_description
1 polymer ?
#
loop_
_entity_poly.entity_id
_entity_poly.type
_entity_poly.pdbx_seq_one_letter_code
_entity_poly.pdbx_strand_id
1 'polypeptide(L)' 'MSEYLTYIWRPVTGGRHAFPIAAKKAASGETVTAYCRVEADAAELHDRSEVDWIREESCMRCWRILADRDRA' A
#
# COMPACT_ATOMS: atom_id res chain seq x y z
N MET A 1 15.96 10.89 -0.25
CA MET A 1 16.03 9.56 -0.86
C MET A 1 14.62 9.00 -1.08
N SER A 2 13.97 9.24 -2.23
CA SER A 2 12.85 8.42 -2.73
C SER A 2 12.37 8.86 -4.13
N GLU A 3 13.23 9.35 -5.02
CA GLU A 3 12.77 9.84 -6.34
C GLU A 3 12.48 8.70 -7.35
N TYR A 4 12.69 7.44 -6.94
CA TYR A 4 12.53 6.27 -7.82
C TYR A 4 11.37 5.34 -7.43
N LEU A 5 10.80 5.49 -6.24
CA LEU A 5 9.70 4.61 -5.81
C LEU A 5 8.36 5.19 -6.27
N THR A 6 7.71 4.51 -7.21
CA THR A 6 6.36 4.88 -7.68
C THR A 6 5.24 4.34 -6.78
N TYR A 7 5.53 3.32 -5.98
CA TYR A 7 4.59 2.69 -5.05
C TYR A 7 5.24 2.20 -3.76
N ILE A 8 4.39 1.91 -2.77
CA ILE A 8 4.76 1.26 -1.52
C ILE A 8 3.80 0.11 -1.23
N TRP A 9 4.30 -0.92 -0.57
CA TRP A 9 3.45 -1.92 0.08
C TRP A 9 3.22 -1.52 1.53
N ARG A 10 2.00 -1.71 2.05
CA ARG A 10 1.68 -1.52 3.47
C ARG A 10 0.66 -2.56 3.94
N PRO A 11 0.87 -3.18 5.11
CA PRO A 11 -0.18 -3.91 5.79
C PRO A 11 -1.24 -2.90 6.22
N VAL A 12 -2.49 -3.18 5.89
CA VAL A 12 -3.66 -2.47 6.41
C VAL A 12 -4.64 -3.54 6.86
N THR A 13 -5.72 -3.15 7.51
CA THR A 13 -6.79 -4.07 7.87
C THR A 13 -7.27 -4.86 6.63
N GLY A 14 -7.12 -6.18 6.67
CA GLY A 14 -7.53 -7.07 5.56
C GLY A 14 -6.42 -7.47 4.59
N GLY A 15 -5.17 -7.06 4.82
CA GLY A 15 -4.00 -7.60 4.11
C GLY A 15 -2.93 -6.55 3.81
N ARG A 16 -1.88 -7.00 3.11
CA ARG A 16 -0.82 -6.12 2.61
C ARG A 16 -1.12 -5.70 1.17
N HIS A 17 -1.34 -4.40 0.98
CA HIS A 17 -1.73 -3.81 -0.30
C HIS A 17 -0.66 -2.85 -0.82
N ALA A 18 -0.69 -2.60 -2.13
CA ALA A 18 0.19 -1.63 -2.78
C ALA A 18 -0.54 -0.32 -3.02
N PHE A 19 0.07 0.77 -2.60
CA PHE A 19 -0.43 2.14 -2.70
C PHE A 19 0.54 3.00 -3.53
N PRO A 20 0.06 4.04 -4.21
CA PRO A 20 0.95 5.06 -4.80
C PRO A 20 1.85 5.68 -3.72
N ILE A 21 3.09 6.02 -4.07
CA ILE A 21 4.03 6.64 -3.10
C ILE A 21 3.47 7.93 -2.48
N ALA A 22 2.63 8.66 -3.24
CA ALA A 22 1.98 9.89 -2.79
C ALA A 22 1.05 9.67 -1.58
N ALA A 23 0.53 8.45 -1.39
CA ALA A 23 -0.34 8.11 -0.26
C ALA A 23 0.35 8.33 1.10
N LYS A 24 1.69 8.25 1.17
CA LYS A 24 2.46 8.54 2.38
C LYS A 24 2.39 10.00 2.86
N LYS A 25 1.88 10.90 2.02
CA LYS A 25 1.77 12.32 2.33
C LYS A 25 0.37 12.69 2.82
N ALA A 26 -0.59 11.76 2.73
CA ALA A 26 -1.94 11.97 3.21
C ALA A 26 -1.93 12.11 4.74
N ALA A 27 -2.79 12.99 5.25
CA ALA A 27 -2.92 13.18 6.69
C ALA A 27 -3.75 12.04 7.31
N SER A 28 -3.50 11.71 8.59
CA SER A 28 -4.37 10.77 9.33
C SER A 28 -5.82 11.23 9.28
N GLY A 29 -6.75 10.29 9.10
CA GLY A 29 -8.17 10.59 8.86
C GLY A 29 -8.53 10.78 7.38
N GLU A 30 -7.54 10.95 6.48
CA GLU A 30 -7.78 10.90 5.04
C GLU A 30 -7.84 9.46 4.54
N THR A 31 -8.74 9.20 3.60
CA THR A 31 -8.82 7.91 2.92
C THR A 31 -7.79 7.83 1.81
N VAL A 32 -7.00 6.76 1.80
CA VAL A 32 -6.09 6.42 0.71
C VAL A 32 -6.57 5.16 -0.01
N THR A 33 -6.29 5.08 -1.32
CA THR A 33 -6.76 3.96 -2.15
C THR A 33 -5.58 3.15 -2.67
N ALA A 34 -5.60 1.85 -2.41
CA ALA A 34 -4.67 0.89 -2.99
C ALA A 34 -4.96 0.66 -4.47
N TYR A 35 -4.00 0.09 -5.22
CA TYR A 35 -4.21 -0.24 -6.63
C TYR A 35 -5.35 -1.23 -6.88
N CYS A 36 -5.62 -2.12 -5.93
CA CYS A 36 -6.76 -3.04 -5.98
C CYS A 36 -8.11 -2.39 -5.61
N ARG A 37 -8.14 -1.08 -5.32
CA ARG A 37 -9.28 -0.29 -4.85
C ARG A 37 -9.72 -0.55 -3.41
N VAL A 38 -8.89 -1.19 -2.60
CA VAL A 38 -9.10 -1.21 -1.15
C VAL A 38 -8.80 0.19 -0.61
N GLU A 39 -9.68 0.67 0.24
CA GLU A 39 -9.54 1.95 0.94
C GLU A 39 -9.08 1.69 2.37
N ALA A 40 -8.21 2.56 2.87
CA ALA A 40 -7.70 2.51 4.23
C ALA A 40 -7.52 3.93 4.77
N ASP A 41 -7.49 4.08 6.09
CA ASP A 41 -7.05 5.34 6.69
C ASP A 41 -5.55 5.54 6.44
N ALA A 42 -5.15 6.77 6.10
CA ALA A 42 -3.75 7.09 5.87
C ALA A 42 -2.86 6.72 7.07
N ALA A 43 -3.37 6.76 8.31
CA ALA A 43 -2.64 6.35 9.51
C ALA A 43 -2.15 4.88 9.44
N GLU A 44 -2.91 3.99 8.79
CA GLU A 44 -2.52 2.59 8.63
C GLU A 44 -1.27 2.43 7.74
N LEU A 45 -0.88 3.44 6.96
CA LEU A 45 0.36 3.41 6.17
C LEU A 45 1.63 3.66 7.01
N HIS A 46 1.49 4.15 8.24
CA HIS A 46 2.61 4.66 9.05
C HIS A 46 2.83 3.88 10.34
N ASP A 47 1.76 3.41 11.02
CA ASP A 47 1.84 2.93 12.40
C ASP A 47 1.71 1.40 12.56
N ARG A 48 2.21 0.62 11.60
CA ARG A 48 2.09 -0.85 11.61
C ARG A 48 3.35 -1.51 12.15
N SER A 49 3.16 -2.53 12.99
CA SER A 49 4.24 -3.29 13.63
C SER A 49 4.92 -4.25 12.64
N GLU A 50 6.15 -4.67 12.94
CA GLU A 50 6.85 -5.71 12.16
C GLU A 50 6.06 -7.03 12.12
N VAL A 51 5.29 -7.33 13.16
CA VAL A 51 4.44 -8.53 13.21
C VAL A 51 3.30 -8.44 12.18
N ASP A 52 2.72 -7.26 11.98
CA ASP A 52 1.69 -7.05 10.95
C ASP A 52 2.28 -7.30 9.55
N TRP A 53 3.52 -6.90 9.32
CA TRP A 53 4.22 -7.20 8.08
C TRP A 53 4.46 -8.68 7.84
N ILE A 54 4.58 -9.48 8.89
CA ILE A 54 4.76 -10.93 8.74
C ILE A 54 3.41 -11.63 8.54
N ARG A 55 2.38 -11.21 9.27
CA ARG A 55 1.08 -11.89 9.31
C ARG A 55 0.14 -11.55 8.18
N GLU A 56 0.16 -10.30 7.70
CA GLU A 56 -0.77 -9.87 6.68
C GLU A 56 -0.40 -10.44 5.31
N GLU A 57 -1.35 -11.17 4.71
CA GLU A 57 -1.17 -11.77 3.40
C GLU A 57 -0.98 -10.71 2.33
N SER A 58 -0.12 -10.98 1.35
CA SER A 58 0.08 -10.06 0.24
C SER A 58 -1.09 -10.13 -0.75
N CYS A 59 -1.68 -8.99 -1.06
CA CYS A 59 -2.76 -8.91 -2.02
C CYS A 59 -2.28 -9.25 -3.44
N MET A 60 -2.70 -10.41 -3.95
CA MET A 60 -2.34 -10.88 -5.29
C MET A 60 -2.91 -10.03 -6.42
N ARG A 61 -4.00 -9.29 -6.18
CA ARG A 61 -4.56 -8.34 -7.16
C ARG A 61 -3.66 -7.12 -7.35
N CYS A 62 -3.11 -6.58 -6.26
CA CYS A 62 -2.10 -5.51 -6.32
C CYS A 62 -0.85 -5.99 -7.08
N TRP A 63 -0.38 -7.21 -6.78
CA TRP A 63 0.75 -7.81 -7.50
C TRP A 63 0.53 -7.88 -9.00
N ARG A 64 -0.63 -8.38 -9.45
CA ARG A 64 -0.93 -8.49 -10.88
C ARG A 64 -0.98 -7.13 -11.56
N ILE A 65 -1.62 -6.13 -10.95
CA ILE A 65 -1.69 -4.77 -11.52
C ILE A 65 -0.30 -4.15 -11.67
N LEU A 66 0.59 -4.32 -10.68
CA LEU A 66 1.95 -3.81 -10.75
C LEU A 66 2.77 -4.54 -11.83
N ALA A 67 2.69 -5.87 -11.88
CA ALA A 67 3.38 -6.67 -12.88
C ALA A 67 2.95 -6.33 -14.32
N ASP A 68 1.67 -5.99 -14.53
CA ASP A 68 1.17 -5.56 -15.83
C ASP A 68 1.67 -4.16 -16.22
N ARG A 69 1.91 -3.27 -15.24
CA ARG A 69 2.46 -1.93 -15.46
C ARG A 69 3.94 -1.92 -15.80
N ASP A 70 4.72 -2.80 -15.18
CA ASP A 70 6.16 -2.90 -15.46
C ASP A 70 6.48 -3.46 -16.87
N ARG A 71 5.47 -4.01 -17.56
CA ARG A 71 5.58 -4.56 -18.91
C ARG A 71 5.16 -3.60 -20.03
N ALA A 72 4.57 -2.45 -19.68
CA ALA A 72 4.03 -1.46 -20.61
C ALA A 72 5.01 -0.30 -20.82
#